data_AF-A0A517L2M3-F1
#
_entry.id   AF-A0A517L2M3-F1
#
_cell.length_a   1.000
_cell.length_b   1.000
_cell.length_c   1.000
_cell.angle_alpha   90.00
_cell.angle_beta   90.00
_cell.angle_gamma   90.00
#
_symmetry.space_group_name_H-M   'P 1'
#
loop_
_entity.id
_entity.type
_entity.pdbx_description
1 polymer ?
#
loop_
_entity_poly.entity_id
_entity_poly.type
_entity_poly.pdbx_seq_one_letter_code
_entity_poly.pdbx_strand_id
1 'polypeptide(L)'
;MGSSQSSVATQAFGAHTNGLKSLLDTGEHADLKLRCVDGREFMVHKAIVCAQSEFFPKACKPEKFKVGRSCTVGHRYQEQPGQLSKASPQVEGNEGVVELTIGDATTIGFLLNFLYTMSYVDDIKAKSCLITDVNLYIAADFYAIETLKSVAAAGFQKHLTGGLWKTDSFPKALELIYNDTFPEDRRLRDVALAVLLDNASELIKFNSTVPTELTRVIESLPELSKDIAIQSLAQVQTLTSEIESLRRNAKKIELTATC
;
A
#
# COMPACT_ATOMS: atom_id res chain seq x y z
N MET A 1 -26.36 1.37 30.89
CA MET A 1 -25.99 2.76 30.59
C MET A 1 -24.82 2.88 29.59
N GLY A 2 -23.99 1.85 29.35
CA GLY A 2 -22.87 1.91 28.40
C GLY A 2 -23.21 1.77 26.90
N SER A 3 -24.39 1.24 26.55
CA SER A 3 -24.77 0.96 25.15
C SER A 3 -25.38 2.15 24.40
N SER A 4 -25.97 3.13 25.10
CA SER A 4 -26.59 4.31 24.47
C SER A 4 -25.57 5.40 24.11
N GLN A 5 -24.48 5.53 24.87
CA GLN A 5 -23.43 6.51 24.58
C GLN A 5 -22.58 6.12 23.35
N SER A 6 -22.35 4.82 23.10
CA SER A 6 -21.60 4.40 21.90
C SER A 6 -22.37 4.66 20.60
N SER A 7 -23.71 4.56 20.62
CA SER A 7 -24.56 4.82 19.46
C SER A 7 -24.60 6.30 19.06
N VAL A 8 -24.71 7.21 20.04
CA VAL A 8 -24.70 8.66 19.78
C VAL A 8 -23.34 9.14 19.30
N ALA A 9 -22.25 8.66 19.90
CA ALA A 9 -20.89 9.00 19.47
C ALA A 9 -20.61 8.54 18.02
N THR A 10 -21.11 7.37 17.63
CA THR A 10 -20.98 6.86 16.25
C THR A 10 -21.75 7.73 15.25
N GLN A 11 -22.97 8.17 15.60
CA GLN A 11 -23.76 9.07 14.75
C GLN A 11 -23.10 10.44 14.61
N ALA A 12 -22.60 11.02 15.70
CA ALA A 12 -21.91 12.31 15.69
C ALA A 12 -20.64 12.25 14.83
N PHE A 13 -19.84 11.19 14.96
CA PHE A 13 -18.67 10.96 14.12
C PHE A 13 -19.06 10.85 12.64
N GLY A 14 -20.09 10.05 12.32
CA GLY A 14 -20.59 9.90 10.95
C GLY A 14 -21.08 11.22 10.34
N ALA A 15 -21.80 12.04 11.11
CA ALA A 15 -22.24 13.37 10.67
C ALA A 15 -21.05 14.30 10.39
N HIS A 16 -20.02 14.26 11.24
CA HIS A 16 -18.79 15.03 11.04
C HIS A 16 -18.04 14.60 9.77
N THR A 17 -17.81 13.30 9.58
CA THR A 17 -17.13 12.78 8.37
C THR A 17 -17.91 13.06 7.09
N ASN A 18 -19.24 13.03 7.14
CA ASN A 18 -20.09 13.38 5.99
C ASN A 18 -19.99 14.87 5.65
N GLY A 19 -19.95 15.74 6.66
CA GLY A 19 -19.72 17.17 6.46
C GLY A 19 -18.36 17.44 5.80
N LEU A 20 -17.29 16.83 6.31
CA LEU A 20 -15.96 16.92 5.70
C LEU A 20 -15.96 16.37 4.28
N LYS A 21 -16.57 15.22 4.04
CA LYS A 21 -16.70 14.65 2.69
C LYS A 21 -17.40 15.62 1.73
N SER A 22 -18.49 16.26 2.17
CA SER A 22 -19.18 17.25 1.36
C SER A 22 -18.27 18.41 0.97
N LEU A 23 -17.41 18.89 1.88
CA LEU A 23 -16.43 19.95 1.56
C LEU A 23 -15.41 19.50 0.52
N LEU A 24 -14.96 18.24 0.55
CA LEU A 24 -14.10 17.69 -0.49
C LEU A 24 -14.82 17.60 -1.84
N ASP A 25 -16.07 17.13 -1.83
CA ASP A 25 -16.84 16.90 -3.05
C ASP A 25 -17.26 18.22 -3.72
N THR A 26 -17.56 19.27 -2.95
CA THR A 26 -17.96 20.60 -3.48
C THR A 26 -16.79 21.55 -3.70
N GLY A 27 -15.69 21.39 -2.95
CA GLY A 27 -14.57 22.34 -2.93
C GLY A 27 -14.90 23.67 -2.25
N GLU A 28 -16.01 23.76 -1.51
CA GLU A 28 -16.41 25.00 -0.82
C GLU A 28 -15.39 25.35 0.27
N HIS A 29 -14.88 26.59 0.25
CA HIS A 29 -13.79 27.09 1.11
C HIS A 29 -12.41 26.49 0.85
N ALA A 30 -12.21 25.77 -0.26
CA ALA A 30 -10.90 25.26 -0.64
C ALA A 30 -9.90 26.41 -0.87
N ASP A 31 -8.69 26.24 -0.36
CA ASP A 31 -7.60 27.22 -0.40
C ASP A 31 -6.29 26.64 -0.98
N LEU A 32 -6.38 25.42 -1.54
CA LEU A 32 -5.30 24.70 -2.20
C LEU A 32 -5.84 23.90 -3.40
N LYS A 33 -5.06 23.86 -4.48
CA LYS A 33 -5.33 23.04 -5.66
C LYS A 33 -4.25 21.99 -5.81
N LEU A 34 -4.64 20.72 -5.83
CA LEU A 34 -3.73 19.62 -6.14
C LEU A 34 -3.93 19.20 -7.59
N ARG A 35 -2.84 19.02 -8.33
CA ARG A 35 -2.89 18.57 -9.73
C ARG A 35 -2.16 17.24 -9.88
N CYS A 36 -2.88 16.22 -10.34
CA CYS A 36 -2.32 14.90 -10.63
C CYS A 36 -1.48 14.91 -11.92
N VAL A 37 -0.68 13.85 -12.10
CA VAL A 37 0.15 13.64 -13.30
C VAL A 37 -0.68 13.57 -14.58
N ASP A 38 -1.90 13.04 -14.48
CA ASP A 38 -2.88 12.97 -15.58
C ASP A 38 -3.60 14.30 -15.86
N GLY A 39 -3.25 15.37 -15.14
CA GLY A 39 -3.83 16.70 -15.27
C GLY A 39 -5.13 16.89 -14.50
N ARG A 40 -5.68 15.87 -13.82
CA ARG A 40 -6.87 16.06 -12.99
C ARG A 40 -6.54 16.96 -11.79
N GLU A 41 -7.45 17.87 -11.47
CA GLU A 41 -7.32 18.80 -10.36
C GLU A 41 -8.31 18.49 -9.24
N PHE A 42 -7.86 18.71 -7.99
CA PHE A 42 -8.67 18.57 -6.78
C PHE A 42 -8.58 19.85 -5.97
N MET A 43 -9.74 20.42 -5.63
CA MET A 43 -9.85 21.56 -4.72
C MET A 43 -9.90 21.03 -3.28
N VAL A 44 -8.93 21.42 -2.46
CA VAL A 44 -8.78 20.87 -1.10
C VAL A 44 -8.48 21.96 -0.07
N HIS A 45 -8.58 21.60 1.20
CA HIS A 45 -8.34 22.50 2.32
C HIS A 45 -6.96 22.24 2.92
N LYS A 46 -6.09 23.26 2.94
CA LYS A 46 -4.75 23.20 3.55
C LYS A 46 -4.83 22.70 4.98
N ALA A 47 -5.76 23.23 5.77
CA ALA A 47 -5.92 22.85 7.17
C ALA A 47 -6.13 21.33 7.37
N ILE A 48 -6.84 20.67 6.45
CA ILE A 48 -7.12 19.24 6.54
C ILE A 48 -5.91 18.44 6.05
N VAL A 49 -5.41 18.73 4.84
CA VAL A 49 -4.34 17.93 4.23
C VAL A 49 -2.99 18.10 4.96
N CYS A 50 -2.68 19.33 5.41
CA CYS A 50 -1.44 19.62 6.12
C CYS A 50 -1.42 19.07 7.55
N ALA A 51 -2.60 18.89 8.18
CA ALA A 51 -2.67 18.30 9.53
C ALA A 51 -2.37 16.79 9.54
N GLN A 52 -2.46 16.13 8.38
CA GLN A 52 -2.35 14.67 8.27
C GLN A 52 -1.16 14.18 7.44
N SER A 53 -0.38 15.11 6.89
CA SER A 53 0.76 14.80 6.04
C SER A 53 1.92 15.71 6.38
N GLU A 54 3.12 15.16 6.50
CA GLU A 54 4.32 15.97 6.62
C GLU A 54 4.81 16.55 5.28
N PHE A 55 4.26 16.06 4.17
CA PHE A 55 4.59 16.51 2.81
C PHE A 55 3.90 17.84 2.48
N PHE A 56 2.57 17.91 2.65
CA PHE A 56 1.79 19.07 2.20
C PHE A 56 2.20 20.41 2.83
N PRO A 57 2.54 20.52 4.14
CA PRO A 57 3.02 21.77 4.72
C PRO A 57 4.32 22.27 4.08
N LYS A 58 5.16 21.36 3.60
CA LYS A 58 6.44 21.67 2.92
C LYS A 58 6.17 22.05 1.47
N ALA A 59 5.29 21.31 0.79
CA ALA A 59 4.89 21.58 -0.59
C ALA A 59 4.13 22.90 -0.77
N CYS A 60 3.42 23.36 0.26
CA CYS A 60 2.69 24.63 0.25
C CYS A 60 3.59 25.86 0.47
N LYS A 61 4.89 25.71 0.77
CA LYS A 61 5.79 26.84 1.01
C LYS A 61 6.34 27.40 -0.31
N PRO A 62 6.52 28.73 -0.41
CA PRO A 62 7.05 29.39 -1.62
C PRO A 62 8.50 29.05 -1.94
N GLU A 63 9.27 28.54 -0.98
CA GLU A 63 10.65 28.15 -1.21
C GLU A 63 10.75 26.78 -1.89
N LYS A 64 11.65 26.68 -2.86
CA LYS A 64 11.86 25.54 -3.77
C LYS A 64 11.90 24.20 -3.02
N PHE A 65 10.74 23.55 -2.92
CA PHE A 65 10.64 22.19 -2.42
C PHE A 65 11.26 21.24 -3.46
N LYS A 66 12.45 20.72 -3.15
CA LYS A 66 13.03 19.60 -3.89
C LYS A 66 12.34 18.33 -3.41
N VAL A 67 11.42 17.80 -4.22
CA VAL A 67 10.80 16.50 -3.98
C VAL A 67 11.86 15.43 -4.19
N GLY A 68 12.53 15.03 -3.11
CA GLY A 68 13.60 14.03 -3.14
C GLY A 68 13.13 12.70 -2.59
N ARG A 69 12.37 11.95 -3.40
CA ARG A 69 12.16 10.49 -3.30
C ARG A 69 11.31 10.09 -4.50
N SER A 70 11.76 9.19 -5.34
CA SER A 70 10.95 8.52 -6.37
C SER A 70 11.44 7.09 -6.43
N CYS A 71 10.52 6.13 -6.33
CA CYS A 71 10.81 4.72 -6.58
C CYS A 71 10.65 4.49 -8.08
N THR A 72 11.75 4.31 -8.80
CA THR A 72 11.73 3.66 -10.12
C THR A 72 12.92 2.71 -10.17
N VAL A 73 12.64 1.41 -10.12
CA VAL A 73 13.67 0.37 -10.23
C VAL A 73 14.30 0.45 -11.62
N GLY A 74 15.58 0.84 -11.65
CA GLY A 74 16.39 0.98 -12.86
C GLY A 74 17.54 1.99 -12.70
N HIS A 75 17.41 2.97 -11.81
CA HIS A 75 18.48 3.91 -11.52
C HIS A 75 18.91 3.82 -10.05
N ARG A 76 20.11 3.26 -9.84
CA ARG A 76 20.95 3.44 -8.65
C ARG A 76 20.85 4.90 -8.19
N TYR A 77 20.62 5.11 -6.88
CA TYR A 77 20.70 6.40 -6.19
C TYR A 77 21.81 7.27 -6.76
N GLN A 78 21.44 8.18 -7.64
CA GLN A 78 22.24 9.35 -7.91
C GLN A 78 21.38 10.51 -7.44
N GLU A 79 21.96 11.37 -6.60
CA GLU A 79 21.53 12.75 -6.55
C GLU A 79 21.67 13.32 -7.96
N GLN A 80 20.62 13.19 -8.77
CA GLN A 80 20.52 14.00 -9.96
C GLN A 80 20.14 15.41 -9.49
N PRO A 81 20.71 16.47 -10.09
CA PRO A 81 20.23 17.82 -9.87
C PRO A 81 18.74 17.79 -10.18
N GLY A 82 17.90 17.89 -9.14
CA GLY A 82 16.46 17.72 -9.26
C GLY A 82 15.93 18.56 -10.41
N GLN A 83 15.12 17.94 -11.28
CA GLN A 83 14.41 18.70 -12.30
C GLN A 83 13.58 19.76 -11.59
N LEU A 84 13.91 20.99 -11.92
CA LEU A 84 13.28 22.20 -11.45
C LEU A 84 11.81 22.13 -11.87
N SER A 85 10.91 21.73 -10.97
CA SER A 85 9.53 22.21 -11.11
C SER A 85 9.63 23.72 -10.97
N LYS A 86 9.29 24.44 -12.04
CA LYS A 86 9.21 25.89 -12.00
C LYS A 86 8.06 26.23 -11.07
N ALA A 87 8.36 26.45 -9.80
CA ALA A 87 7.48 27.23 -8.95
C ALA A 87 7.43 28.63 -9.57
N SER A 88 6.27 29.00 -10.10
CA SER A 88 5.97 30.39 -10.47
C SER A 88 6.16 31.28 -9.25
N PRO A 89 6.62 32.54 -9.42
CA PRO A 89 6.80 33.48 -8.30
C PRO A 89 5.50 33.58 -7.50
N GLN A 90 5.53 33.24 -6.22
CA GLN A 90 4.36 33.29 -5.36
C GLN A 90 4.23 34.69 -4.77
N VAL A 91 3.09 35.32 -5.05
CA VAL A 91 2.58 36.50 -4.35
C VAL A 91 1.51 36.01 -3.38
N GLU A 92 1.56 36.48 -2.14
CA GLU A 92 0.60 36.17 -1.09
C GLU A 92 -0.82 36.57 -1.56
N GLY A 93 -1.65 35.57 -1.92
CA GLY A 93 -3.03 35.80 -2.39
C GLY A 93 -3.49 35.03 -3.63
N ASN A 94 -2.67 34.17 -4.26
CA ASN A 94 -3.12 33.34 -5.39
C ASN A 94 -3.21 31.85 -5.01
N GLU A 95 -4.26 31.15 -5.46
CA GLU A 95 -4.50 29.72 -5.23
C GLU A 95 -3.23 28.89 -5.56
N GLY A 96 -2.56 28.37 -4.53
CA GLY A 96 -1.35 27.57 -4.71
C GLY A 96 -1.70 26.26 -5.41
N VAL A 97 -1.07 25.98 -6.55
CA VAL A 97 -1.16 24.67 -7.22
C VAL A 97 0.02 23.82 -6.76
N VAL A 98 -0.26 22.66 -6.18
CA VAL A 98 0.75 21.65 -5.85
C VAL A 98 0.62 20.50 -6.84
N GLU A 99 1.69 20.26 -7.59
CA GLU A 99 1.77 19.15 -8.54
C GLU A 99 2.12 17.86 -7.80
N LEU A 100 1.27 16.84 -7.98
CA LEU A 100 1.42 15.51 -7.42
C LEU A 100 2.14 14.63 -8.44
N THR A 101 3.14 13.89 -7.98
CA THR A 101 4.01 13.08 -8.85
C THR A 101 3.78 11.58 -8.76
N ILE A 102 3.08 11.11 -7.72
CA ILE A 102 2.76 9.69 -7.47
C ILE A 102 1.25 9.51 -7.31
N GLY A 103 0.71 8.46 -7.91
CA GLY A 103 -0.71 8.13 -7.89
C GLY A 103 -1.49 8.82 -9.01
N ASP A 104 -2.35 8.04 -9.65
CA ASP A 104 -3.33 8.55 -10.61
C ASP A 104 -4.49 9.27 -9.89
N ALA A 105 -5.37 9.91 -10.66
CA ALA A 105 -6.57 10.55 -10.12
C ALA A 105 -7.40 9.65 -9.19
N THR A 106 -7.45 8.34 -9.47
CA THR A 106 -8.20 7.37 -8.66
C THR A 106 -7.55 7.21 -7.28
N THR A 107 -6.25 6.95 -7.25
CA THR A 107 -5.46 6.77 -6.02
C THR A 107 -5.48 8.05 -5.18
N ILE A 108 -5.31 9.21 -5.82
CA ILE A 108 -5.39 10.50 -5.13
C ILE A 108 -6.80 10.78 -4.60
N GLY A 109 -7.84 10.43 -5.34
CA GLY A 109 -9.22 10.51 -4.86
C GLY A 109 -9.44 9.70 -3.58
N PHE A 110 -8.94 8.46 -3.53
CA PHE A 110 -9.00 7.63 -2.31
C PHE A 110 -8.18 8.19 -1.16
N LEU A 111 -6.96 8.67 -1.44
CA LEU A 111 -6.11 9.34 -0.46
C LEU A 111 -6.83 10.55 0.16
N LEU A 112 -7.41 11.42 -0.67
CA LEU A 112 -8.15 12.59 -0.21
C LEU A 112 -9.42 12.18 0.57
N ASN A 113 -10.16 11.18 0.10
CA ASN A 113 -11.30 10.67 0.86
C ASN A 113 -10.88 10.17 2.25
N PHE A 114 -9.73 9.50 2.35
CA PHE A 114 -9.17 9.11 3.65
C PHE A 114 -8.80 10.32 4.51
N LEU A 115 -8.11 11.32 3.96
CA LEU A 115 -7.78 12.52 4.72
C LEU A 115 -9.02 13.24 5.27
N TYR A 116 -10.16 13.17 4.60
CA TYR A 116 -11.38 13.84 5.08
C TYR A 116 -12.26 12.96 5.96
N THR A 117 -12.20 11.64 5.81
CA THR A 117 -13.19 10.73 6.41
C THR A 117 -12.59 9.61 7.25
N MET A 118 -11.25 9.49 7.29
CA MET A 118 -10.51 8.37 7.89
C MET A 118 -10.87 7.00 7.32
N SER A 119 -11.44 7.00 6.11
CA SER A 119 -11.86 5.82 5.38
C SER A 119 -11.65 6.08 3.89
N TYR A 120 -11.28 5.06 3.14
CA TYR A 120 -11.38 5.09 1.68
C TYR A 120 -12.27 3.92 1.27
N VAL A 121 -13.10 4.15 0.24
CA VAL A 121 -14.18 3.22 -0.12
C VAL A 121 -13.59 1.86 -0.49
N ASP A 122 -13.86 0.89 0.38
CA ASP A 122 -13.53 -0.52 0.27
C ASP A 122 -14.73 -1.26 -0.36
N ASP A 123 -15.07 -0.94 -1.61
CA ASP A 123 -16.04 -1.78 -2.34
C ASP A 123 -15.30 -3.02 -2.83
N ILE A 124 -15.28 -4.03 -1.95
CA ILE A 124 -14.68 -5.38 -2.11
C ILE A 124 -15.12 -6.07 -3.43
N LYS A 125 -16.14 -5.55 -4.13
CA LYS A 125 -16.61 -6.08 -5.42
C LYS A 125 -15.84 -5.55 -6.63
N ALA A 126 -15.00 -4.53 -6.49
CA ALA A 126 -14.11 -4.12 -7.57
C ALA A 126 -12.95 -5.13 -7.69
N LYS A 127 -12.82 -5.80 -8.84
CA LYS A 127 -11.74 -6.78 -9.12
C LYS A 127 -10.30 -6.23 -9.01
N SER A 128 -10.13 -4.95 -8.65
CA SER A 128 -8.86 -4.24 -8.56
C SER A 128 -8.47 -3.80 -7.14
N CYS A 129 -9.16 -4.26 -6.08
CA CYS A 129 -8.87 -3.83 -4.70
C CYS A 129 -7.41 -4.02 -4.29
N LEU A 130 -6.76 -5.13 -4.65
CA LEU A 130 -5.34 -5.37 -4.33
C LEU A 130 -4.43 -4.30 -4.95
N ILE A 131 -4.68 -3.93 -6.20
CA ILE A 131 -3.91 -2.89 -6.90
C ILE A 131 -4.17 -1.52 -6.26
N THR A 132 -5.42 -1.23 -5.90
CA THR A 132 -5.79 0.01 -5.20
C THR A 132 -5.05 0.12 -3.87
N ASP A 133 -5.05 -0.93 -3.04
CA ASP A 133 -4.36 -0.92 -1.75
C ASP A 133 -2.86 -0.70 -1.90
N VAL A 134 -2.22 -1.36 -2.88
CA VAL A 134 -0.78 -1.19 -3.16
C VAL A 134 -0.48 0.23 -3.64
N ASN A 135 -1.23 0.77 -4.61
CA ASN A 135 -1.04 2.13 -5.10
C ASN A 135 -1.23 3.17 -3.98
N LEU A 136 -2.24 2.96 -3.13
CA LEU A 136 -2.51 3.85 -2.01
C LEU A 136 -1.41 3.76 -0.94
N TYR A 137 -0.86 2.57 -0.71
CA TYR A 137 0.29 2.37 0.16
C TYR A 137 1.52 3.14 -0.33
N ILE A 138 1.84 3.02 -1.63
CA ILE A 138 2.96 3.72 -2.28
C ILE A 138 2.75 5.25 -2.20
N ALA A 139 1.54 5.72 -2.53
CA ALA A 139 1.21 7.14 -2.44
C ALA A 139 1.30 7.64 -0.99
N ALA A 140 0.78 6.89 -0.02
CA ALA A 140 0.82 7.27 1.39
C ALA A 140 2.24 7.35 1.94
N ASP A 141 3.14 6.45 1.54
CA ASP A 141 4.56 6.52 1.88
C ASP A 141 5.20 7.79 1.30
N PHE A 142 4.99 8.05 0.00
CA PHE A 142 5.54 9.20 -0.69
C PHE A 142 5.07 10.53 -0.10
N TYR A 143 3.76 10.66 0.15
CA TYR A 143 3.16 11.87 0.72
C TYR A 143 3.24 11.91 2.25
N ALA A 144 3.99 11.00 2.88
CA ALA A 144 4.22 10.94 4.32
C ALA A 144 2.93 10.96 5.15
N ILE A 145 2.00 10.05 4.83
CA ILE A 145 0.72 9.82 5.52
C ILE A 145 0.76 8.43 6.15
N GLU A 146 1.45 8.29 7.28
CA GLU A 146 1.73 6.98 7.91
C GLU A 146 0.46 6.21 8.32
N THR A 147 -0.58 6.93 8.76
CA THR A 147 -1.87 6.33 9.12
C THR A 147 -2.52 5.66 7.91
N LEU A 148 -2.52 6.33 6.76
CA LEU A 148 -3.04 5.77 5.51
C LEU A 148 -2.19 4.61 5.01
N LYS A 149 -0.86 4.72 5.09
CA LYS A 149 0.08 3.63 4.75
C LYS A 149 -0.25 2.38 5.56
N SER A 150 -0.53 2.55 6.84
CA SER A 150 -0.92 1.45 7.73
C SER A 150 -2.30 0.86 7.41
N VAL A 151 -3.30 1.70 7.10
CA VAL A 151 -4.64 1.24 6.71
C VAL A 151 -4.61 0.52 5.37
N ALA A 152 -3.85 1.03 4.39
CA ALA A 152 -3.69 0.39 3.08
C ALA A 152 -3.05 -1.00 3.17
N ALA A 153 -2.03 -1.17 4.02
CA ALA A 153 -1.46 -2.49 4.28
C ALA A 153 -2.45 -3.46 4.94
N ALA A 154 -3.27 -2.98 5.88
CA ALA A 154 -4.31 -3.80 6.50
C ALA A 154 -5.42 -4.17 5.49
N GLY A 155 -5.81 -3.23 4.62
CA GLY A 155 -6.72 -3.46 3.50
C GLY A 155 -6.19 -4.55 2.56
N PHE A 156 -4.93 -4.43 2.14
CA PHE A 156 -4.28 -5.41 1.28
C PHE A 156 -4.29 -6.81 1.91
N GLN A 157 -3.90 -6.92 3.19
CA GLN A 157 -3.92 -8.19 3.92
C GLN A 157 -5.34 -8.76 4.00
N LYS A 158 -6.34 -7.94 4.35
CA LYS A 158 -7.75 -8.34 4.41
C LYS A 158 -8.22 -8.87 3.06
N HIS A 159 -7.93 -8.18 1.97
CA HIS A 159 -8.30 -8.58 0.61
C HIS A 159 -7.65 -9.89 0.17
N LEU A 160 -6.39 -10.11 0.52
CA LEU A 160 -5.74 -11.39 0.30
C LEU A 160 -6.42 -12.50 1.10
N THR A 161 -6.67 -12.31 2.40
CA THR A 161 -7.38 -13.32 3.21
C THR A 161 -8.80 -13.59 2.71
N GLY A 162 -9.43 -12.61 2.06
CA GLY A 162 -10.74 -12.75 1.40
C GLY A 162 -10.70 -13.51 0.07
N GLY A 163 -9.53 -13.99 -0.38
CA GLY A 163 -9.38 -14.83 -1.57
C GLY A 163 -9.02 -14.10 -2.85
N LEU A 164 -8.75 -12.79 -2.82
CA LEU A 164 -8.38 -12.04 -4.03
C LEU A 164 -7.04 -12.49 -4.64
N TRP A 165 -6.23 -13.26 -3.90
CA TRP A 165 -5.03 -13.91 -4.43
C TRP A 165 -5.30 -14.86 -5.61
N LYS A 166 -6.55 -15.34 -5.78
CA LYS A 166 -6.98 -16.18 -6.91
C LYS A 166 -7.27 -15.40 -8.20
N THR A 167 -7.26 -14.08 -8.13
CA THR A 167 -7.61 -13.22 -9.27
C THR A 167 -6.36 -12.75 -10.00
N ASP A 168 -6.53 -12.32 -11.25
CA ASP A 168 -5.43 -11.77 -12.07
C ASP A 168 -4.85 -10.46 -11.50
N SER A 169 -5.48 -9.87 -10.48
CA SER A 169 -4.96 -8.69 -9.79
C SER A 169 -3.76 -9.00 -8.90
N PHE A 170 -3.59 -10.24 -8.44
CA PHE A 170 -2.52 -10.59 -7.50
C PHE A 170 -1.12 -10.56 -8.13
N PRO A 171 -0.87 -11.16 -9.32
CA PRO A 171 0.40 -11.00 -10.02
C PRO A 171 0.75 -9.53 -10.29
N LYS A 172 -0.25 -8.71 -10.66
CA LYS A 172 -0.03 -7.28 -10.90
C LYS A 172 0.31 -6.52 -9.62
N ALA A 173 -0.32 -6.87 -8.51
CA ALA A 173 0.00 -6.30 -7.20
C ALA A 173 1.43 -6.66 -6.76
N LEU A 174 1.87 -7.91 -6.97
CA LEU A 174 3.25 -8.31 -6.70
C LEU A 174 4.26 -7.49 -7.52
N GLU A 175 3.98 -7.28 -8.81
CA GLU A 175 4.83 -6.46 -9.67
C GLU A 175 4.98 -5.03 -9.12
N LEU A 176 3.87 -4.39 -8.76
CA LEU A 176 3.89 -3.05 -8.16
C LEU A 176 4.64 -3.02 -6.83
N ILE A 177 4.42 -4.00 -5.94
CA ILE A 177 5.11 -4.07 -4.65
C ILE A 177 6.64 -4.13 -4.83
N TYR A 178 7.13 -4.95 -5.75
CA TYR A 178 8.58 -5.13 -5.92
C TYR A 178 9.26 -4.00 -6.71
N ASN A 179 8.52 -3.31 -7.59
CA ASN A 179 9.05 -2.23 -8.41
C ASN A 179 8.92 -0.84 -7.76
N ASP A 180 7.88 -0.61 -6.97
CA ASP A 180 7.51 0.74 -6.52
C ASP A 180 7.61 0.92 -4.99
N THR A 181 8.00 -0.12 -4.23
CA THR A 181 8.39 0.01 -2.82
C THR A 181 9.89 -0.23 -2.62
N PHE A 182 10.45 0.41 -1.59
CA PHE A 182 11.84 0.16 -1.19
C PHE A 182 12.05 -1.30 -0.77
N PRO A 183 13.21 -1.92 -1.09
CA PRO A 183 13.53 -3.29 -0.69
C PRO A 183 13.46 -3.54 0.83
N GLU A 184 13.77 -2.51 1.62
CA GLU A 184 13.70 -2.53 3.09
C GLU A 184 12.27 -2.41 3.60
N ASP A 185 11.33 -1.92 2.78
CA ASP A 185 9.91 -1.90 3.12
C ASP A 185 9.31 -3.29 2.86
N ARG A 186 9.42 -4.12 3.89
CA ARG A 186 9.01 -5.52 3.86
C ARG A 186 7.52 -5.74 4.12
N ARG A 187 6.76 -4.72 4.51
CA ARG A 187 5.40 -4.91 5.05
C ARG A 187 4.45 -5.56 4.05
N LEU A 188 4.36 -5.02 2.83
CA LEU A 188 3.53 -5.63 1.78
C LEU A 188 4.18 -6.89 1.18
N ARG A 189 5.51 -6.90 1.05
CA ARG A 189 6.27 -8.05 0.51
C ARG A 189 6.04 -9.30 1.33
N ASP A 190 6.21 -9.22 2.65
CA ASP A 190 6.08 -10.36 3.55
C ASP A 190 4.64 -10.88 3.61
N VAL A 191 3.64 -9.99 3.60
CA VAL A 191 2.22 -10.37 3.53
C VAL A 191 1.91 -11.08 2.21
N ALA A 192 2.37 -10.56 1.08
CA ALA A 192 2.13 -11.15 -0.23
C ALA A 192 2.86 -12.50 -0.39
N LEU A 193 4.11 -12.59 0.09
CA LEU A 193 4.93 -13.80 0.05
C LEU A 193 4.32 -14.92 0.89
N ALA A 194 3.85 -14.62 2.10
CA ALA A 194 3.18 -15.59 2.95
C ALA A 194 2.00 -16.24 2.22
N VAL A 195 1.12 -15.41 1.63
CA VAL A 195 -0.05 -15.90 0.88
C VAL A 195 0.37 -16.68 -0.38
N LEU A 196 1.41 -16.23 -1.10
CA LEU A 196 1.93 -16.94 -2.26
C LEU A 196 2.45 -18.33 -1.89
N LEU A 197 3.23 -18.44 -0.82
CA LEU A 197 3.83 -19.70 -0.38
C LEU A 197 2.78 -20.67 0.17
N ASP A 198 1.86 -20.17 1.00
CA ASP A 198 0.77 -20.97 1.58
C ASP A 198 -0.14 -21.57 0.50
N ASN A 199 -0.24 -20.91 -0.66
CA ASN A 199 -1.09 -21.33 -1.78
C ASN A 199 -0.29 -21.73 -3.03
N ALA A 200 1.02 -21.99 -2.89
CA ALA A 200 1.92 -22.23 -4.01
C ALA A 200 1.50 -23.43 -4.87
N SER A 201 0.89 -24.46 -4.27
CA SER A 201 0.42 -25.65 -4.99
C SER A 201 -0.76 -25.36 -5.94
N GLU A 202 -1.61 -24.37 -5.63
CA GLU A 202 -2.72 -23.94 -6.48
C GLU A 202 -2.25 -22.91 -7.52
N LEU A 203 -1.32 -22.03 -7.10
CA LEU A 203 -0.84 -20.89 -7.87
C LEU A 203 0.26 -21.23 -8.89
N ILE A 204 1.20 -22.11 -8.54
CA ILE A 204 2.37 -22.44 -9.34
C ILE A 204 2.20 -23.83 -9.95
N LYS A 205 1.73 -23.85 -11.20
CA LYS A 205 1.52 -25.10 -11.96
C LYS A 205 2.77 -25.44 -12.77
N PHE A 206 3.73 -26.14 -12.13
CA PHE A 206 5.00 -26.55 -12.74
C PHE A 206 4.88 -27.38 -14.03
N ASN A 207 3.76 -28.09 -14.22
CA ASN A 207 3.55 -28.97 -15.38
C ASN A 207 2.64 -28.35 -16.46
N SER A 208 2.34 -27.04 -16.38
CA SER A 208 1.53 -26.39 -17.40
C SER A 208 2.39 -25.97 -18.60
N THR A 209 1.94 -26.28 -19.81
CA THR A 209 2.60 -25.86 -21.06
C THR A 209 2.41 -24.37 -21.36
N VAL A 210 1.52 -23.68 -20.65
CA VAL A 210 1.26 -22.24 -20.80
C VAL A 210 1.66 -21.53 -19.51
N PRO A 211 2.67 -20.64 -19.53
CA PRO A 211 3.05 -19.85 -18.36
C PRO A 211 1.86 -18.99 -17.89
N THR A 212 1.54 -19.08 -16.60
CA THR A 212 0.54 -18.20 -15.96
C THR A 212 1.12 -16.80 -15.78
N GLU A 213 0.27 -15.78 -15.56
CA GLU A 213 0.80 -14.43 -15.27
C GLU A 213 1.68 -14.40 -14.02
N LEU A 214 1.36 -15.21 -13.00
CA LEU A 214 2.20 -15.32 -11.82
C LEU A 214 3.59 -15.86 -12.17
N THR A 215 3.69 -16.90 -13.00
CA THR A 215 4.98 -17.45 -13.45
C THR A 215 5.80 -16.38 -14.17
N ARG A 216 5.17 -15.59 -15.05
CA ARG A 216 5.86 -14.50 -15.76
C ARG A 216 6.39 -13.43 -14.80
N VAL A 217 5.63 -13.06 -13.77
CA VAL A 217 6.05 -12.10 -12.75
C VAL A 217 7.21 -12.65 -11.92
N ILE A 218 7.21 -13.94 -11.57
CA ILE A 218 8.31 -14.58 -10.84
C ILE A 218 9.59 -14.58 -11.70
N GLU A 219 9.47 -14.88 -12.99
CA GLU A 219 10.59 -14.88 -13.94
C GLU A 219 11.15 -13.47 -14.21
N SER A 220 10.29 -12.45 -14.24
CA SER A 220 10.68 -11.07 -14.54
C SER A 220 11.26 -10.30 -13.34
N LEU A 221 11.04 -10.78 -12.10
CA LEU A 221 11.44 -10.09 -10.87
C LEU A 221 12.44 -10.93 -10.06
N PRO A 222 13.76 -10.70 -10.22
CA PRO A 222 14.79 -11.46 -9.51
C PRO A 222 14.71 -11.37 -7.98
N GLU A 223 14.34 -10.21 -7.43
CA GLU A 223 14.19 -10.03 -5.98
C GLU A 223 13.01 -10.84 -5.43
N LEU A 224 11.91 -10.97 -6.17
CA LEU A 224 10.80 -11.85 -5.79
C LEU A 224 11.24 -13.30 -5.78
N SER A 225 11.94 -13.75 -6.82
CA SER A 225 12.50 -15.11 -6.89
C SER A 225 13.44 -15.41 -5.72
N LYS A 226 14.31 -14.46 -5.37
CA LYS A 226 15.21 -14.55 -4.23
C LYS A 226 14.46 -14.65 -2.90
N ASP A 227 13.47 -13.78 -2.67
CA ASP A 227 12.66 -13.81 -1.45
C ASP A 227 11.88 -15.13 -1.32
N ILE A 228 11.29 -15.63 -2.41
CA ILE A 228 10.62 -16.95 -2.46
C ILE A 228 11.59 -18.06 -2.07
N ALA A 229 12.81 -18.07 -2.65
CA ALA A 229 13.81 -19.10 -2.38
C ALA A 229 14.27 -19.07 -0.90
N ILE A 230 14.53 -17.89 -0.35
CA ILE A 230 14.94 -17.71 1.04
C ILE A 230 13.84 -18.20 1.99
N GLN A 231 12.59 -17.76 1.78
CA GLN A 231 11.48 -18.16 2.66
C GLN A 231 11.15 -19.65 2.54
N SER A 232 11.20 -20.20 1.32
CA SER A 232 11.00 -21.63 1.10
C SER A 232 12.08 -22.47 1.80
N LEU A 233 13.35 -22.05 1.75
CA LEU A 233 14.43 -22.73 2.46
C LEU A 233 14.24 -22.68 3.98
N ALA A 234 13.79 -21.54 4.52
CA ALA A 234 13.46 -21.40 5.95
C ALA A 234 12.32 -22.35 6.38
N GLN A 235 11.27 -22.50 5.55
CA GLN A 235 10.19 -23.46 5.80
C GLN A 235 10.70 -24.91 5.81
N VAL A 236 11.57 -25.28 4.85
CA VAL A 236 12.18 -26.62 4.79
C VAL A 236 13.03 -26.90 6.03
N GLN A 237 13.83 -25.93 6.49
CA GLN A 237 14.64 -26.08 7.72
C GLN A 237 13.76 -26.27 8.96
N THR A 238 12.67 -25.52 9.05
CA THR A 238 11.69 -25.63 10.15
C THR A 238 11.06 -27.03 10.18
N LEU A 239 10.52 -27.48 9.05
CA LEU A 239 9.90 -28.81 8.92
C LEU A 239 10.90 -29.95 9.21
N THR A 240 12.14 -29.82 8.74
CA THR A 240 13.20 -30.80 9.02
C THR A 240 13.45 -30.92 10.53
N SER A 241 13.53 -29.79 11.23
CA SER A 241 13.73 -29.74 12.68
C SER A 241 12.56 -30.38 13.45
N GLU A 242 11.32 -30.13 13.00
CA GLU A 242 10.12 -30.74 13.57
C GLU A 242 10.09 -32.26 13.36
N ILE A 243 10.40 -32.74 12.15
CA ILE A 243 10.49 -34.17 11.84
C ILE A 243 11.54 -34.86 12.72
N GLU A 244 12.71 -34.24 12.92
CA GLU A 244 13.75 -34.76 13.81
C GLU A 244 13.29 -34.82 15.27
N SER A 245 12.55 -33.81 15.73
CA SER A 245 11.95 -33.80 17.07
C SER A 245 10.95 -34.95 17.27
N LEU A 246 10.03 -35.12 16.31
CA LEU A 246 9.04 -36.19 16.33
C LEU A 246 9.70 -37.58 16.31
N ARG A 247 10.73 -37.77 15.48
CA ARG A 247 11.52 -39.02 15.44
C ARG A 247 12.18 -39.33 16.79
N ARG A 248 12.75 -38.32 17.47
CA ARG A 248 13.33 -38.49 18.81
C ARG A 248 12.28 -38.88 19.85
N ASN A 249 11.09 -38.28 19.80
CA ASN A 249 10.00 -38.58 20.74
C ASN A 249 9.45 -39.99 20.52
N ALA A 250 9.25 -40.41 19.26
CA ALA A 250 8.82 -41.77 18.94
C ALA A 250 9.79 -42.83 19.49
N LYS A 251 11.11 -42.61 19.31
CA LYS A 251 12.15 -43.52 19.84
C LYS A 251 12.11 -43.61 21.37
N LYS A 252 11.88 -42.50 22.08
CA LYS A 252 11.74 -42.51 23.55
C LYS A 252 10.53 -43.33 24.01
N ILE A 253 9.40 -43.18 23.33
CA ILE A 253 8.16 -43.93 23.65
C ILE A 253 8.40 -45.44 23.48
N GLU A 254 9.05 -45.85 22.41
CA GLU A 254 9.37 -47.26 22.14
C GLU A 254 10.27 -47.86 23.23
N LEU A 255 11.29 -47.12 23.67
CA LEU A 255 12.17 -47.51 24.79
C LEU A 255 11.42 -47.63 26.12
N THR A 256 10.44 -46.76 26.39
CA THR A 256 9.64 -46.84 27.62
C THR A 256 8.59 -47.95 27.60
N ALA A 257 8.17 -48.41 26.42
CA ALA A 257 7.18 -49.50 26.28
C ALA A 257 7.79 -50.90 26.35
N THR A 258 9.13 -51.02 26.27
CA THR A 258 9.88 -52.29 26.38
C THR A 258 10.47 -52.56 27.77
N CYS A 259 10.31 -51.64 28.71
CA CYS A 259 10.61 -51.82 30.14
C CYS A 259 9.33 -52.14 30.92
#